data_AF-A0A4R3H1Z2-F1
#
_entry.id   AF-A0A4R3H1Z2-F1
#
_cell.length_a   1.000
_cell.length_b   1.000
_cell.length_c   1.000
_cell.angle_alpha   90.00
_cell.angle_beta   90.00
_cell.angle_gamma   90.00
#
_symmetry.space_group_name_H-M   'P 1'
#
loop_
_entity.id
_entity.type
_entity.pdbx_description
1 polymer ?
#
loop_
_entity_poly.entity_id
_entity_poly.type
_entity_poly.pdbx_seq_one_letter_code
_entity_poly.pdbx_strand_id
1 'polypeptide(L)'
;MSAIQSDLRRRAERLLRGSRSFHDLSTIFLSQRDKPNARVSVTEVGDFIAHRDRRDRGETHRYARAMLMCTRAISALQSGDSEGLSVVDIAAQASLRLHDEQTLLDEVGVNKANAASMLGRMRSKRYGVKQQGGRRELNQKEQKLLSLLIKEAPARPIFTPERLVGDLGVMLVEGEIIRPHQLEDFVAIEDLVSAFTVSVMHGSVIGFDDGATVGLHGHSEAGMPVSVWAGIEVKPPYPNTPFRIMVPAFLTRLDSAVHCSRALQGIGEWRGTVELNSAGLLDYVS
;
A
#
# COMPACT_ATOMS: atom_id res chain seq x y z
N MET A 1 27.34 20.26 12.35
CA MET A 1 25.90 19.94 12.51
C MET A 1 25.09 21.12 12.02
N SER A 2 24.21 20.94 11.04
CA SER A 2 23.37 22.04 10.53
C SER A 2 22.29 22.43 11.54
N ALA A 3 21.72 23.64 11.42
CA ALA A 3 20.59 24.06 12.26
C ALA A 3 19.39 23.11 12.12
N ILE A 4 19.14 22.64 10.89
CA ILE A 4 18.09 21.66 10.58
C ILE A 4 18.35 20.33 11.31
N GLN A 5 19.57 19.81 11.25
CA GLN A 5 19.94 18.55 11.93
C GLN A 5 19.79 18.66 13.45
N SER A 6 20.19 19.80 14.02
CA SER A 6 20.02 20.10 15.45
C SER A 6 18.55 20.13 15.87
N ASP A 7 17.69 20.69 15.03
CA ASP A 7 16.25 20.73 15.27
C ASP A 7 15.62 19.34 15.22
N LEU A 8 15.92 18.56 14.17
CA LEU A 8 15.45 17.18 14.01
C LEU A 8 15.86 16.31 15.19
N ARG A 9 17.09 16.47 15.71
CA ARG A 9 17.56 15.77 16.89
C ARG A 9 16.72 16.09 18.12
N ARG A 10 16.43 17.37 18.38
CA ARG A 10 15.56 17.77 19.51
C ARG A 10 14.15 17.17 19.38
N ARG A 11 13.62 17.07 18.16
CA ARG A 11 12.32 16.45 17.89
C ARG A 11 12.33 14.97 18.19
N ALA A 12 13.34 14.24 17.68
CA ALA A 12 13.51 12.83 17.97
C ALA A 12 13.70 12.57 19.48
N GLU A 13 14.53 13.38 20.16
CA GLU A 13 14.72 13.28 21.62
C GLU A 13 13.41 13.50 22.40
N ARG A 14 12.51 14.39 21.94
CA ARG A 14 11.18 14.54 22.56
C ARG A 14 10.33 13.28 22.38
N LEU A 15 10.29 12.72 21.16
CA LEU A 15 9.53 11.49 20.88
C LEU A 15 10.03 10.32 21.74
N LEU A 16 11.36 10.15 21.84
CA LEU A 16 11.98 9.12 22.68
C LEU A 16 11.69 9.27 24.18
N ARG A 17 11.37 10.50 24.63
CA ARG A 17 10.93 10.77 26.02
C ARG A 17 9.41 10.61 26.20
N GLY A 18 8.70 10.09 25.20
CA GLY A 18 7.26 9.83 25.24
C GLY A 18 6.39 11.00 24.78
N SER A 19 6.95 12.05 24.16
CA SER A 19 6.14 13.09 23.51
C SER A 19 5.32 12.49 22.37
N ARG A 20 4.04 12.83 22.29
CA ARG A 20 3.10 12.36 21.25
C ARG A 20 2.84 13.42 20.16
N SER A 21 3.86 14.23 19.85
CA SER A 21 3.73 15.37 18.93
C SER A 21 3.64 14.94 17.47
N PHE A 22 2.45 15.08 16.87
CA PHE A 22 2.22 14.91 15.42
C PHE A 22 3.19 15.76 14.59
N HIS A 23 3.42 17.00 15.00
CA HIS A 23 4.28 17.94 14.28
C HIS A 23 5.75 17.48 14.25
N ASP A 24 6.22 16.77 15.28
CA ASP A 24 7.57 16.23 15.33
C ASP A 24 7.74 15.10 14.31
N LEU A 25 6.79 14.16 14.27
CA LEU A 25 6.78 13.09 13.27
C LEU A 25 6.66 13.64 11.85
N SER A 26 5.73 14.57 11.61
CA SER A 26 5.56 15.23 10.31
C SER A 26 6.87 15.85 9.80
N THR A 27 7.53 16.65 10.66
CA THR A 27 8.80 17.30 10.31
C THR A 27 9.90 16.27 10.04
N ILE A 28 9.98 15.22 10.86
CA ILE A 28 10.95 14.15 10.68
C ILE A 28 10.74 13.45 9.33
N PHE A 29 9.53 12.95 9.04
CA PHE A 29 9.24 12.27 7.77
C PHE A 29 9.53 13.16 6.55
N LEU A 30 9.06 14.41 6.57
CA LEU A 30 9.33 15.36 5.48
C LEU A 30 10.82 15.60 5.26
N SER A 31 11.61 15.70 6.35
CA SER A 31 13.06 15.89 6.25
C SER A 31 13.82 14.66 5.74
N GLN A 32 13.25 13.47 5.92
CA GLN A 32 13.87 12.20 5.50
C GLN A 32 13.49 11.84 4.06
N ARG A 33 12.30 12.25 3.59
CA ARG A 33 11.73 11.89 2.27
C ARG A 33 12.67 12.13 1.08
N ASP A 34 13.32 13.29 1.04
CA ASP A 34 14.06 13.74 -0.15
C ASP A 34 15.57 13.40 -0.07
N LYS A 35 15.98 12.55 0.89
CA LYS A 35 17.38 12.13 1.01
C LYS A 35 17.79 11.15 -0.11
N PRO A 36 19.07 11.17 -0.56
CA PRO A 36 19.55 10.26 -1.61
C PRO A 36 19.37 8.76 -1.29
N ASN A 37 19.38 8.41 0.00
CA ASN A 37 19.20 7.06 0.53
C ASN A 37 17.79 6.84 1.13
N ALA A 38 16.80 7.66 0.74
CA ALA A 38 15.46 7.56 1.29
C ALA A 38 14.85 6.17 1.06
N ARG A 39 14.35 5.58 2.14
CA ARG A 39 13.67 4.28 2.10
C ARG A 39 12.25 4.47 1.59
N VAL A 40 11.74 3.49 0.85
CA VAL A 40 10.43 3.60 0.16
C VAL A 40 9.29 3.88 1.15
N SER A 41 9.24 3.17 2.29
CA SER A 41 8.21 3.35 3.32
C SER A 41 8.18 4.77 3.90
N VAL A 42 9.37 5.30 4.25
CA VAL A 42 9.55 6.66 4.78
C VAL A 42 9.21 7.72 3.73
N THR A 43 9.65 7.48 2.49
CA THR A 43 9.34 8.37 1.36
C THR A 43 7.84 8.46 1.17
N GLU A 44 7.15 7.32 1.15
CA GLU A 44 5.70 7.23 0.92
C GLU A 44 4.90 7.96 1.99
N VAL A 45 5.23 7.78 3.27
CA VAL A 45 4.58 8.52 4.37
C VAL A 45 4.89 10.02 4.31
N GLY A 46 6.15 10.40 4.03
CA GLY A 46 6.55 11.79 3.79
C GLY A 46 5.75 12.45 2.65
N ASP A 47 5.46 11.67 1.63
CA ASP A 47 4.70 12.06 0.46
C ASP A 47 3.21 12.25 0.76
N PHE A 48 2.60 11.40 1.61
CA PHE A 48 1.23 11.60 2.10
C PHE A 48 1.11 12.86 2.97
N ILE A 49 2.13 13.17 3.77
CA ILE A 49 2.13 14.41 4.57
C ILE A 49 2.12 15.64 3.66
N ALA A 50 2.92 15.64 2.59
CA ALA A 50 3.00 16.80 1.69
C ALA A 50 1.81 16.92 0.73
N HIS A 51 1.20 15.80 0.36
CA HIS A 51 0.12 15.73 -0.63
C HIS A 51 -1.01 14.83 -0.12
N ARG A 52 -1.67 15.25 0.97
CA ARG A 52 -2.67 14.45 1.70
C ARG A 52 -3.88 14.09 0.83
N ASP A 53 -4.35 15.01 0.00
CA ASP A 53 -5.62 14.86 -0.71
C ASP A 53 -5.52 13.92 -1.92
N ARG A 54 -4.40 13.98 -2.65
CA ARG A 54 -4.24 13.26 -3.91
C ARG A 54 -2.85 12.69 -4.11
N ARG A 55 -2.81 11.45 -4.56
CA ARG A 55 -1.60 10.70 -4.95
C ARG A 55 -1.71 10.22 -6.40
N ASP A 56 -0.68 10.46 -7.18
CA ASP A 56 -0.56 10.05 -8.59
C ASP A 56 0.75 9.27 -8.87
N ARG A 57 1.57 9.06 -7.83
CA ARG A 57 2.87 8.38 -7.89
C ARG A 57 3.20 7.70 -6.57
N GLY A 58 4.33 6.99 -6.54
CA GLY A 58 4.79 6.27 -5.35
C GLY A 58 4.36 4.80 -5.32
N GLU A 59 4.73 4.11 -4.26
CA GLU A 59 4.48 2.68 -4.10
C GLU A 59 3.00 2.39 -3.89
N THR A 60 2.28 3.25 -3.15
CA THR A 60 0.83 3.10 -2.94
C THR A 60 0.08 3.23 -4.26
N HIS A 61 0.45 4.18 -5.12
CA HIS A 61 -0.14 4.32 -6.44
C HIS A 61 0.15 3.10 -7.32
N ARG A 62 1.38 2.58 -7.34
CA ARG A 62 1.72 1.36 -8.09
C ARG A 62 0.92 0.15 -7.63
N TYR A 63 0.80 -0.04 -6.32
CA TYR A 63 0.03 -1.11 -5.70
C TYR A 63 -1.46 -1.01 -6.05
N ALA A 64 -2.06 0.16 -5.82
CA ALA A 64 -3.48 0.40 -6.14
C ALA A 64 -3.77 0.23 -7.64
N ARG A 65 -2.85 0.67 -8.52
CA ARG A 65 -2.96 0.43 -9.98
C ARG A 65 -3.01 -1.06 -10.28
N ALA A 66 -2.11 -1.84 -9.70
CA ALA A 66 -2.06 -3.29 -9.92
C ALA A 66 -3.37 -3.95 -9.47
N MET A 67 -3.86 -3.63 -8.28
CA MET A 67 -5.12 -4.18 -7.77
C MET A 67 -6.32 -3.76 -8.65
N LEU A 68 -6.41 -2.50 -9.06
CA LEU A 68 -7.43 -2.02 -9.99
C LEU A 68 -7.39 -2.78 -11.32
N MET A 69 -6.21 -3.01 -11.89
CA MET A 69 -6.07 -3.79 -13.12
C MET A 69 -6.49 -5.25 -12.93
N CYS A 70 -6.12 -5.89 -11.81
CA CYS A 70 -6.56 -7.24 -11.50
C CYS A 70 -8.08 -7.32 -11.39
N THR A 71 -8.73 -6.37 -10.71
CA THR A 71 -10.19 -6.38 -10.60
C THR A 71 -10.86 -6.19 -11.95
N ARG A 72 -10.36 -5.27 -12.79
CA ARG A 72 -10.86 -5.09 -14.16
C ARG A 72 -10.64 -6.34 -15.02
N ALA A 73 -9.50 -7.01 -14.88
CA ALA A 73 -9.22 -8.25 -15.58
C ALA A 73 -10.18 -9.38 -15.16
N ILE A 74 -10.48 -9.51 -13.87
CA ILE A 74 -11.49 -10.46 -13.37
C ILE A 74 -12.86 -10.15 -13.97
N SER A 75 -13.29 -8.88 -13.94
CA SER A 75 -14.57 -8.45 -14.51
C SER A 75 -14.66 -8.74 -16.03
N ALA A 76 -13.60 -8.45 -16.79
CA ALA A 76 -13.52 -8.76 -18.22
C ALA A 76 -13.62 -10.27 -18.49
N LEU A 77 -12.91 -11.09 -17.71
CA LEU A 77 -12.96 -12.54 -17.84
C LEU A 77 -14.35 -13.12 -17.52
N GLN A 78 -15.07 -12.53 -16.57
CA GLN A 78 -16.41 -12.98 -16.18
C GLN A 78 -17.50 -12.53 -17.16
N SER A 79 -17.36 -11.33 -17.75
CA SER A 79 -18.29 -10.81 -18.76
C SER A 79 -18.12 -11.42 -20.15
N GLY A 80 -16.98 -12.10 -20.40
CA GLY A 80 -16.65 -12.61 -21.73
C GLY A 80 -16.23 -11.51 -22.72
N ASP A 81 -15.92 -10.31 -22.22
CA ASP A 81 -15.50 -9.18 -23.05
C ASP A 81 -14.11 -9.43 -23.64
N SER A 82 -14.08 -9.63 -24.97
CA SER A 82 -12.87 -9.91 -25.71
C SER A 82 -11.92 -8.71 -25.83
N GLU A 83 -12.40 -7.47 -25.72
CA GLU A 83 -11.56 -6.27 -25.70
C GLU A 83 -10.76 -6.16 -24.38
N GLY A 84 -11.33 -6.73 -23.30
CA GLY A 84 -10.72 -6.81 -21.98
C GLY A 84 -9.52 -7.78 -21.86
N LEU A 85 -9.21 -8.57 -22.90
CA LEU A 85 -8.01 -9.44 -22.86
C LEU A 85 -6.72 -8.64 -22.68
N SER A 86 -6.63 -7.45 -23.28
CA SER A 86 -5.47 -6.56 -23.13
C SER A 86 -5.25 -6.14 -21.67
N VAL A 87 -6.33 -5.96 -20.91
CA VAL A 87 -6.33 -5.65 -19.47
C VAL A 87 -5.78 -6.83 -18.67
N VAL A 88 -6.05 -8.07 -19.08
CA VAL A 88 -5.52 -9.27 -18.42
C VAL A 88 -3.99 -9.32 -18.48
N ASP A 89 -3.37 -8.95 -19.60
CA ASP A 89 -1.90 -8.92 -19.69
C ASP A 89 -1.29 -7.82 -18.82
N ILE A 90 -1.91 -6.64 -18.80
CA ILE A 90 -1.48 -5.52 -17.97
C ILE A 90 -1.60 -5.89 -16.49
N ALA A 91 -2.74 -6.46 -16.09
CA ALA A 91 -2.99 -6.94 -14.73
C ALA A 91 -1.99 -8.02 -14.31
N ALA A 92 -1.76 -9.03 -15.14
CA ALA A 92 -0.82 -10.11 -14.82
C ALA A 92 0.61 -9.57 -14.64
N GLN A 93 1.06 -8.64 -15.50
CA GLN A 93 2.37 -8.01 -15.35
C GLN A 93 2.48 -7.16 -14.09
N ALA A 94 1.42 -6.39 -13.75
CA ALA A 94 1.39 -5.58 -12.55
C ALA A 94 1.41 -6.46 -11.29
N SER A 95 0.59 -7.51 -11.26
CA SER A 95 0.52 -8.48 -10.16
C SER A 95 1.80 -9.29 -9.98
N LEU A 96 2.49 -9.65 -11.08
CA LEU A 96 3.77 -10.35 -11.01
C LEU A 96 4.81 -9.53 -10.23
N ARG A 97 4.78 -8.19 -10.35
CA ARG A 97 5.69 -7.32 -9.61
C ARG A 97 5.43 -7.38 -8.10
N LEU A 98 4.18 -7.52 -7.69
CA LEU A 98 3.77 -7.58 -6.29
C LEU A 98 4.04 -8.93 -5.62
N HIS A 99 4.04 -10.03 -6.39
CA HIS A 99 4.38 -11.34 -5.86
C HIS A 99 5.86 -11.42 -5.50
N ASP A 100 6.17 -11.98 -4.33
CA ASP A 100 7.53 -12.40 -4.01
C ASP A 100 7.91 -13.65 -4.81
N GLU A 101 9.21 -13.92 -4.87
CA GLU A 101 9.74 -15.04 -5.63
C GLU A 101 9.37 -16.40 -5.01
N GLN A 102 9.27 -16.48 -3.69
CA GLN A 102 8.95 -17.70 -2.97
C GLN A 102 7.54 -18.19 -3.28
N THR A 103 6.56 -17.29 -3.31
CA THR A 103 5.17 -17.58 -3.67
C THR A 103 5.07 -18.12 -5.09
N LEU A 104 5.82 -17.57 -6.05
CA LEU A 104 5.84 -18.08 -7.43
C LEU A 104 6.49 -19.48 -7.53
N LEU A 105 7.52 -19.74 -6.71
CA LEU A 105 8.15 -21.05 -6.62
C LEU A 105 7.22 -22.09 -5.99
N ASP A 106 6.55 -21.75 -4.90
CA ASP A 106 5.67 -22.66 -4.17
C ASP A 106 4.40 -22.97 -4.99
N GLU A 107 3.77 -21.94 -5.55
CA GLU A 107 2.51 -22.10 -6.26
C GLU A 107 2.69 -22.58 -7.69
N VAL A 108 3.72 -22.13 -8.41
CA VAL A 108 3.86 -22.42 -9.85
C VAL A 108 5.13 -23.19 -10.18
N GLY A 109 6.11 -23.25 -9.27
CA GLY A 109 7.41 -23.87 -9.54
C GLY A 109 8.22 -23.09 -10.56
N VAL A 110 8.17 -21.76 -10.52
CA VAL A 110 9.00 -20.87 -11.36
C VAL A 110 9.49 -19.66 -10.58
N ASN A 111 10.69 -19.19 -10.90
CA ASN A 111 11.16 -17.89 -10.43
C ASN A 111 10.51 -16.73 -11.21
N LYS A 112 10.72 -15.51 -10.72
CA LYS A 112 10.12 -14.28 -11.26
C LYS A 112 10.53 -13.99 -12.72
N ALA A 113 11.78 -14.28 -13.09
CA ALA A 113 12.29 -14.10 -14.46
C ALA A 113 11.63 -15.07 -15.46
N ASN A 114 11.46 -16.34 -15.06
CA ASN A 114 10.78 -17.34 -15.86
C ASN A 114 9.29 -17.05 -15.97
N ALA A 115 8.64 -16.59 -14.90
CA ALA A 115 7.25 -16.14 -14.91
C ALA A 115 7.04 -14.96 -15.89
N ALA A 116 7.92 -13.96 -15.88
CA ALA A 116 7.88 -12.85 -16.84
C ALA A 116 8.02 -13.34 -18.29
N SER A 117 8.96 -14.25 -18.53
CA SER A 117 9.15 -14.87 -19.85
C SER A 117 7.93 -15.68 -20.30
N MET A 118 7.28 -16.39 -19.38
CA MET A 118 6.03 -17.11 -19.63
C MET A 118 4.91 -16.16 -20.02
N LEU A 119 4.71 -15.06 -19.29
CA LEU A 119 3.71 -14.04 -19.64
C LEU A 119 3.93 -13.49 -21.06
N GLY A 120 5.17 -13.22 -21.45
CA GLY A 120 5.52 -12.80 -22.80
C GLY A 120 5.09 -13.81 -23.87
N ARG A 121 5.34 -15.11 -23.63
CA ARG A 121 4.89 -16.19 -24.54
C ARG A 121 3.37 -16.34 -24.57
N MET A 122 2.71 -16.25 -23.42
CA MET A 122 1.24 -16.33 -23.30
C MET A 122 0.56 -15.21 -24.08
N ARG A 123 1.10 -13.99 -24.02
CA ARG A 123 0.67 -12.86 -24.85
C ARG A 123 0.75 -13.22 -26.34
N SER A 124 1.90 -13.70 -26.81
CA SER A 124 2.06 -14.12 -28.21
C SER A 124 1.10 -15.24 -28.62
N LYS A 125 0.76 -16.18 -27.73
CA LYS A 125 -0.22 -17.23 -28.01
C LYS A 125 -1.67 -16.71 -28.12
N ARG A 126 -2.04 -15.71 -27.33
CA ARG A 126 -3.39 -15.12 -27.30
C ARG A 126 -3.67 -14.15 -28.45
N TYR A 127 -2.67 -13.33 -28.83
CA TYR A 127 -2.81 -12.31 -29.87
C TYR A 127 -2.12 -12.66 -31.20
N GLY A 128 -1.34 -13.73 -31.24
CA GLY A 128 -0.69 -14.16 -32.48
C GLY A 128 -1.72 -14.56 -33.52
N VAL A 129 -1.82 -13.81 -34.61
CA VAL A 129 -2.55 -14.21 -35.80
C VAL A 129 -1.74 -15.30 -36.49
N LYS A 130 -2.17 -16.56 -36.42
CA LYS A 130 -1.67 -17.55 -37.36
C LYS A 130 -2.23 -17.22 -38.75
N GLN A 131 -1.38 -17.28 -39.77
CA GLN A 131 -1.82 -17.40 -41.17
C GLN A 131 -2.68 -18.67 -41.42
N GLN A 132 -2.77 -19.58 -40.45
CA GLN A 132 -3.57 -20.81 -40.47
C GLN A 132 -4.49 -20.95 -39.24
N GLY A 133 -5.22 -19.89 -38.87
CA GLY A 133 -6.59 -20.01 -38.34
C GLY A 133 -6.84 -20.61 -36.94
N GLY A 134 -5.92 -20.54 -35.96
CA GLY A 134 -6.25 -20.99 -34.59
C GLY A 134 -5.43 -20.35 -33.47
N ARG A 135 -6.11 -19.93 -32.38
CA ARG A 135 -5.49 -19.51 -31.10
C ARG A 135 -4.79 -20.72 -30.46
N ARG A 136 -3.55 -20.55 -30.00
CA ARG A 136 -2.82 -21.62 -29.30
C ARG A 136 -3.23 -21.62 -27.83
N GLU A 137 -3.71 -22.75 -27.33
CA GLU A 137 -4.11 -22.89 -25.94
C GLU A 137 -2.92 -22.74 -24.97
N LEU A 138 -3.22 -22.21 -23.79
CA LEU A 138 -2.28 -22.14 -22.68
C LEU A 138 -2.11 -23.53 -22.08
N ASN A 139 -0.87 -23.94 -21.80
CA ASN A 139 -0.64 -25.19 -21.07
C ASN A 139 -1.03 -25.05 -19.59
N GLN A 140 -1.13 -26.17 -18.86
CA GLN A 140 -1.56 -26.16 -17.45
C GLN A 140 -0.70 -25.22 -16.57
N LYS A 141 0.61 -25.16 -16.80
CA LYS A 141 1.53 -24.31 -16.03
C LYS A 141 1.31 -22.82 -16.30
N GLU A 142 1.05 -22.45 -17.55
CA GLU A 142 0.68 -21.08 -17.97
C GLU A 142 -0.68 -20.67 -17.43
N GLN A 143 -1.67 -21.58 -17.44
CA GLN A 143 -2.98 -21.36 -16.83
C GLN A 143 -2.87 -21.15 -15.32
N LYS A 144 -2.07 -21.98 -14.63
CA LYS A 144 -1.83 -21.84 -13.19
C LYS A 144 -1.19 -20.48 -12.86
N LEU A 145 -0.15 -20.09 -13.61
CA LEU A 145 0.47 -18.78 -13.45
C LEU A 145 -0.52 -17.63 -13.66
N LEU A 146 -1.34 -17.70 -14.73
CA LEU A 146 -2.32 -16.65 -14.99
C LEU A 146 -3.39 -16.56 -13.89
N SER A 147 -3.84 -17.72 -13.39
CA SER A 147 -4.82 -17.78 -12.32
C SER A 147 -4.29 -17.14 -11.05
N LEU A 148 -3.07 -17.49 -10.63
CA LEU A 148 -2.39 -16.89 -9.48
C LEU A 148 -2.31 -15.37 -9.63
N LEU A 149 -1.80 -14.89 -10.76
CA LEU A 149 -1.56 -13.46 -10.96
C LEU A 149 -2.85 -12.63 -11.04
N ILE A 150 -3.95 -13.18 -11.54
CA ILE A 150 -5.19 -12.42 -11.73
C ILE A 150 -6.15 -12.59 -10.55
N LYS A 151 -6.37 -13.82 -10.09
CA LYS A 151 -7.39 -14.12 -9.07
C LYS A 151 -6.86 -14.02 -7.65
N GLU A 152 -5.58 -14.31 -7.47
CA GLU A 152 -4.90 -14.33 -6.17
C GLU A 152 -3.91 -13.17 -6.06
N ALA A 153 -4.25 -12.02 -6.67
CA ALA A 153 -3.46 -10.81 -6.53
C ALA A 153 -3.14 -10.57 -5.04
N PRO A 154 -1.87 -10.34 -4.68
CA PRO A 154 -1.44 -10.48 -3.31
C PRO A 154 -2.05 -9.34 -2.51
N ALA A 155 -3.05 -9.67 -1.70
CA ALA A 155 -3.70 -8.76 -0.75
C ALA A 155 -2.79 -8.50 0.46
N ARG A 156 -1.51 -8.22 0.20
CA ARG A 156 -0.54 -7.85 1.21
C ARG A 156 -0.51 -6.33 1.35
N PRO A 157 -0.29 -5.79 2.55
CA PRO A 157 -0.13 -4.36 2.73
C PRO A 157 1.10 -3.86 1.98
N ILE A 158 1.06 -2.59 1.57
CA ILE A 158 2.14 -1.93 0.82
C ILE A 158 3.42 -1.89 1.67
N PHE A 159 3.26 -1.60 2.97
CA PHE A 159 4.29 -1.73 3.99
C PHE A 159 3.63 -2.04 5.35
N THR A 160 4.43 -2.46 6.33
CA THR A 160 4.00 -2.77 7.70
C THR A 160 4.66 -1.80 8.69
N PRO A 161 4.13 -1.68 9.93
CA PRO A 161 4.74 -0.87 10.99
C PRO A 161 6.22 -1.17 11.20
N GLU A 162 6.59 -2.45 11.26
CA GLU A 162 7.95 -2.88 11.58
C GLU A 162 8.92 -2.44 10.48
N ARG A 163 8.50 -2.55 9.21
CA ARG A 163 9.29 -2.07 8.07
C ARG A 163 9.42 -0.55 8.11
N LEU A 164 8.33 0.18 8.36
CA LEU A 164 8.32 1.64 8.39
C LEU A 164 9.22 2.20 9.49
N VAL A 165 9.07 1.67 10.72
CA VAL A 165 9.84 2.10 11.89
C VAL A 165 11.30 1.68 11.77
N GLY A 166 11.58 0.47 11.27
CA GLY A 166 12.94 0.01 10.99
C GLY A 166 13.63 0.88 9.93
N ASP A 167 12.97 1.12 8.79
CA ASP A 167 13.48 1.99 7.73
C ASP A 167 13.74 3.41 8.24
N LEU A 168 12.79 4.00 8.99
CA LEU A 168 12.95 5.34 9.56
C LEU A 168 14.08 5.38 10.60
N GLY A 169 14.13 4.41 11.52
CA GLY A 169 15.17 4.33 12.55
C GLY A 169 16.57 4.25 11.96
N VAL A 170 16.78 3.42 10.94
CA VAL A 170 18.05 3.35 10.19
C VAL A 170 18.40 4.72 9.58
N MET A 171 17.44 5.38 8.92
CA MET A 171 17.68 6.71 8.34
C MET A 171 18.02 7.78 9.39
N LEU A 172 17.42 7.70 10.58
CA LEU A 172 17.71 8.61 11.69
C LEU A 172 19.11 8.37 12.27
N VAL A 173 19.57 7.11 12.35
CA VAL A 173 20.94 6.77 12.77
C VAL A 173 21.96 7.22 11.72
N GLU A 174 21.73 6.92 10.44
CA GLU A 174 22.58 7.35 9.33
C GLU A 174 22.67 8.89 9.22
N GLY A 175 21.60 9.59 9.59
CA GLY A 175 21.56 11.06 9.66
C GLY A 175 22.09 11.67 10.97
N GLU A 176 22.61 10.86 11.89
CA GLU A 176 23.05 11.26 13.24
C GLU A 176 21.97 12.03 14.05
N ILE A 177 20.70 11.77 13.76
CA ILE A 177 19.55 12.37 14.46
C ILE A 177 19.32 11.66 15.79
N ILE A 178 19.47 10.33 15.79
CA ILE A 178 19.53 9.50 16.99
C ILE A 178 20.84 8.69 16.99
N ARG A 179 21.24 8.19 18.15
CA ARG A 179 22.41 7.32 18.30
C ARG A 179 22.01 5.85 18.06
N PRO A 180 22.93 4.98 17.65
CA PRO A 180 22.62 3.56 17.41
C PRO A 180 21.95 2.84 18.59
N HIS A 181 22.35 3.14 19.84
CA HIS A 181 21.73 2.54 21.03
C HIS A 181 20.31 3.04 21.32
N GLN A 182 19.88 4.15 20.71
CA GLN A 182 18.52 4.68 20.85
C GLN A 182 17.56 4.05 19.84
N LEU A 183 18.04 3.15 18.98
CA LEU A 183 17.20 2.51 17.97
C LEU A 183 16.11 1.64 18.61
N GLU A 184 16.42 0.96 19.71
CA GLU A 184 15.44 0.16 20.46
C GLU A 184 14.34 1.05 21.08
N ASP A 185 14.73 2.16 21.71
CA ASP A 185 13.78 3.17 22.22
C ASP A 185 12.91 3.75 21.09
N PHE A 186 13.46 3.90 19.89
CA PHE A 186 12.71 4.36 18.72
C PHE A 186 11.73 3.31 18.20
N VAL A 187 12.10 2.02 18.23
CA VAL A 187 11.18 0.93 17.93
C VAL A 187 10.03 0.88 18.94
N ALA A 188 10.28 1.23 20.20
CA ALA A 188 9.26 1.26 21.25
C ALA A 188 8.14 2.30 21.01
N ILE A 189 8.32 3.27 20.10
CA ILE A 189 7.26 4.23 19.69
C ILE A 189 6.51 3.81 18.41
N GLU A 190 6.61 2.54 18.00
CA GLU A 190 5.96 1.99 16.80
C GLU A 190 4.46 2.29 16.76
N ASP A 191 3.75 2.20 17.89
CA ASP A 191 2.32 2.46 17.94
C ASP A 191 1.99 3.92 17.58
N LEU A 192 2.79 4.87 18.07
CA LEU A 192 2.63 6.29 17.76
C LEU A 192 2.90 6.55 16.27
N VAL A 193 3.96 5.95 15.70
CA VAL A 193 4.30 6.08 14.28
C VAL A 193 3.21 5.46 13.40
N SER A 194 2.65 4.32 13.83
CA SER A 194 1.57 3.63 13.13
C SER A 194 0.30 4.46 13.13
N ALA A 195 -0.10 5.00 14.29
CA ALA A 195 -1.30 5.81 14.40
C ALA A 195 -1.15 7.11 13.59
N PHE A 196 0.01 7.76 13.66
CA PHE A 196 0.35 8.89 12.81
C PHE A 196 0.20 8.55 11.33
N THR A 197 0.75 7.41 10.89
CA THR A 197 0.69 6.95 9.50
C THR A 197 -0.75 6.70 9.05
N VAL A 198 -1.57 6.05 9.88
CA VAL A 198 -2.99 5.86 9.61
C VAL A 198 -3.70 7.21 9.42
N SER A 199 -3.43 8.20 10.27
CA SER A 199 -4.06 9.52 10.19
C SER A 199 -3.73 10.30 8.91
N VAL A 200 -2.50 10.15 8.38
CA VAL A 200 -2.07 10.84 7.17
C VAL A 200 -2.48 10.12 5.89
N MET A 201 -2.63 8.79 5.92
CA MET A 201 -3.09 8.01 4.78
C MET A 201 -4.62 7.98 4.64
N HIS A 202 -5.36 8.03 5.75
CA HIS A 202 -6.83 8.04 5.70
C HIS A 202 -7.35 9.31 5.02
N GLY A 203 -8.33 9.11 4.13
CA GLY A 203 -9.00 10.19 3.40
C GLY A 203 -8.28 10.57 2.10
N SER A 204 -7.07 10.05 1.87
CA SER A 204 -6.34 10.29 0.63
C SER A 204 -6.99 9.58 -0.56
N VAL A 205 -6.88 10.20 -1.74
CA VAL A 205 -7.36 9.64 -3.01
C VAL A 205 -6.18 9.36 -3.93
N ILE A 206 -6.11 8.14 -4.47
CA ILE A 206 -5.16 7.76 -5.51
C ILE A 206 -5.84 7.96 -6.85
N GLY A 207 -5.32 8.84 -7.70
CA GLY A 207 -5.86 9.11 -9.04
C GLY A 207 -5.04 8.42 -10.14
N PHE A 208 -5.73 7.97 -11.19
CA PHE A 208 -5.11 7.36 -12.37
C PHE A 208 -5.37 8.17 -13.65
N ASP A 209 -4.57 7.89 -14.69
CA ASP A 209 -4.61 8.61 -15.98
C ASP A 209 -5.97 8.53 -16.70
N ASP A 210 -6.72 7.44 -16.47
CA ASP A 210 -8.04 7.20 -17.07
C ASP A 210 -9.20 7.80 -16.25
N GLY A 211 -8.88 8.62 -15.24
CA GLY A 211 -9.86 9.25 -14.35
C GLY A 211 -10.38 8.32 -13.25
N ALA A 212 -9.95 7.06 -13.18
CA ALA A 212 -10.28 6.20 -12.06
C ALA A 212 -9.63 6.71 -10.77
N THR A 213 -10.29 6.44 -9.65
CA THR A 213 -9.81 6.82 -8.33
C THR A 213 -9.94 5.66 -7.35
N VAL A 214 -9.02 5.59 -6.38
CA VAL A 214 -9.06 4.65 -5.26
C VAL A 214 -8.92 5.46 -3.97
N GLY A 215 -9.92 5.39 -3.11
CA GLY A 215 -9.87 6.04 -1.79
C GLY A 215 -9.11 5.20 -0.78
N LEU A 216 -8.45 5.84 0.19
CA LEU A 216 -7.83 5.20 1.34
C LEU A 216 -8.65 5.44 2.61
N HIS A 217 -8.98 4.36 3.31
CA HIS A 217 -9.98 4.37 4.37
C HIS A 217 -9.41 3.75 5.64
N GLY A 218 -9.38 4.52 6.72
CA GLY A 218 -9.09 4.02 8.05
C GLY A 218 -10.22 3.12 8.52
N HIS A 219 -9.85 2.07 9.25
CA HIS A 219 -10.77 1.04 9.70
C HIS A 219 -10.48 0.63 11.14
N SER A 220 -11.52 0.40 11.95
CA SER A 220 -11.42 -0.01 13.36
C SER A 220 -12.57 -0.94 13.77
N GLU A 221 -12.63 -2.11 13.14
CA GLU A 221 -13.64 -3.11 13.50
C GLU A 221 -13.29 -3.78 14.83
N ALA A 222 -14.32 -4.15 15.60
CA ALA A 222 -14.12 -4.86 16.85
C ALA A 222 -13.36 -6.18 16.62
N GLY A 223 -12.29 -6.40 17.39
CA GLY A 223 -11.45 -7.59 17.26
C GLY A 223 -10.45 -7.56 16.11
N MET A 224 -10.40 -6.48 15.32
CA MET A 224 -9.38 -6.27 14.30
C MET A 224 -8.47 -5.09 14.66
N PRO A 225 -7.17 -5.15 14.30
CA PRO A 225 -6.29 -4.00 14.42
C PRO A 225 -6.75 -2.83 13.56
N VAL A 226 -6.44 -1.61 14.02
CA VAL A 226 -6.63 -0.42 13.19
C VAL A 226 -5.82 -0.56 11.91
N SER A 227 -6.39 -0.16 10.78
CA SER A 227 -5.76 -0.36 9.47
C SER A 227 -6.21 0.66 8.45
N VAL A 228 -5.47 0.79 7.35
CA VAL A 228 -5.87 1.55 6.17
C VAL A 228 -6.10 0.59 5.01
N TRP A 229 -7.26 0.73 4.37
CA TRP A 229 -7.69 -0.08 3.24
C TRP A 229 -7.91 0.80 2.01
N ALA A 230 -7.46 0.31 0.86
CA ALA A 230 -7.75 0.91 -0.43
C ALA A 230 -9.08 0.37 -0.96
N GLY A 231 -10.03 1.28 -1.16
CA GLY A 231 -11.35 0.99 -1.71
C GLY A 231 -11.37 1.16 -3.23
N ILE A 232 -11.40 0.04 -3.95
CA ILE A 232 -11.40 0.01 -5.41
C ILE A 232 -12.82 -0.16 -5.91
N GLU A 233 -13.39 0.91 -6.46
CA GLU A 233 -14.69 0.85 -7.11
C GLU A 233 -14.55 0.33 -8.54
N VAL A 234 -15.33 -0.70 -8.87
CA VAL A 234 -15.42 -1.23 -10.22
C VAL A 234 -16.82 -1.00 -10.75
N LYS A 235 -16.87 -0.24 -11.86
CA LYS A 235 -18.09 0.04 -12.59
C LYS A 235 -18.37 -1.10 -13.59
N PRO A 236 -19.65 -1.33 -13.96
CA PRO A 236 -20.06 -2.36 -14.92
C PRO A 236 -19.23 -2.34 -16.22
N PRO A 237 -19.13 -3.47 -16.96
CA PRO A 237 -20.28 -4.31 -17.32
C PRO A 237 -20.56 -5.55 -16.47
N TYR A 238 -19.64 -6.03 -15.62
CA TYR A 238 -19.93 -7.16 -14.72
C TYR A 238 -19.32 -6.99 -13.32
N PRO A 239 -20.11 -7.15 -12.24
CA PRO A 239 -21.56 -7.30 -12.23
C PRO A 239 -22.28 -6.05 -12.79
N ASN A 240 -23.56 -6.19 -13.14
CA ASN A 240 -24.41 -5.06 -13.60
C ASN A 240 -24.61 -3.97 -12.53
N THR A 241 -24.02 -4.14 -11.36
CA THR A 241 -24.05 -3.21 -10.24
C THR A 241 -22.61 -2.86 -9.88
N PRO A 242 -22.26 -1.58 -9.66
CA PRO A 242 -20.96 -1.23 -9.12
C PRO A 242 -20.69 -1.98 -7.83
N PHE A 243 -19.46 -2.45 -7.66
CA PHE A 243 -19.00 -3.09 -6.43
C PHE A 243 -17.66 -2.52 -6.02
N ARG A 244 -17.34 -2.66 -4.73
CA ARG A 244 -16.10 -2.17 -4.14
C ARG A 244 -15.31 -3.33 -3.57
N ILE A 245 -14.05 -3.46 -3.98
CA ILE A 245 -13.10 -4.36 -3.35
C ILE A 245 -12.27 -3.55 -2.35
N MET A 246 -12.10 -4.11 -1.16
CA MET A 246 -11.20 -3.56 -0.13
C MET A 246 -9.91 -4.36 -0.12
N VAL A 247 -8.78 -3.67 -0.28
CA VAL A 247 -7.45 -4.30 -0.21
C VAL A 247 -6.61 -3.57 0.84
N PRO A 248 -5.84 -4.28 1.67
CA PRO A 248 -5.11 -3.64 2.75
C PRO A 248 -3.96 -2.79 2.19
N ALA A 249 -3.90 -1.52 2.60
CA ALA A 249 -2.82 -0.61 2.24
C ALA A 249 -1.75 -0.57 3.36
N PHE A 250 -2.20 -0.52 4.62
CA PHE A 250 -1.35 -0.49 5.81
C PHE A 250 -2.04 -1.25 6.95
N LEU A 251 -1.47 -2.37 7.41
CA LEU A 251 -2.00 -3.18 8.50
C LEU A 251 -1.19 -2.93 9.76
N THR A 252 -1.82 -2.42 10.82
CA THR A 252 -1.13 -2.14 12.08
C THR A 252 -1.36 -3.24 13.12
N ARG A 253 -0.76 -3.07 14.30
CA ARG A 253 -1.06 -3.86 15.50
C ARG A 253 -1.88 -3.08 16.54
N LEU A 254 -2.33 -1.87 16.20
CA LEU A 254 -3.01 -0.98 17.12
C LEU A 254 -4.37 -1.56 17.51
N ASP A 255 -4.58 -1.72 18.81
CA ASP A 255 -5.90 -1.97 19.36
C ASP A 255 -6.75 -0.69 19.32
N SER A 256 -7.90 -0.74 18.65
CA SER A 256 -8.84 0.39 18.59
C SER A 256 -9.33 0.84 19.98
N ALA A 257 -9.43 -0.06 20.96
CA ALA A 257 -9.85 0.30 22.31
C ALA A 257 -8.82 1.16 23.04
N VAL A 258 -7.54 1.03 22.67
CA VAL A 258 -6.40 1.73 23.29
C VAL A 258 -5.98 2.96 22.50
N HIS A 259 -6.05 2.90 21.16
CA HIS A 259 -5.43 3.89 20.27
C HIS A 259 -6.43 4.79 19.56
N CYS A 260 -7.73 4.53 19.66
CA CYS A 260 -8.77 5.37 19.09
C CYS A 260 -9.64 6.01 20.19
N SER A 261 -10.15 7.21 19.92
CA SER A 261 -11.23 7.81 20.68
C SER A 261 -12.48 6.94 20.61
N ARG A 262 -13.40 7.14 21.55
CA ARG A 262 -14.67 6.39 21.58
C ARG A 262 -15.48 6.54 20.29
N ALA A 263 -15.36 7.66 19.59
CA ALA A 263 -16.08 7.91 18.33
C ALA A 263 -15.60 7.03 17.17
N LEU A 264 -14.37 6.51 17.27
CA LEU A 264 -13.75 5.66 16.27
C LEU A 264 -13.68 4.19 16.69
N GLN A 265 -14.26 3.76 17.81
CA GLN A 265 -14.19 2.36 18.24
C GLN A 265 -15.29 1.50 17.64
N GLY A 266 -14.92 0.40 16.97
CA GLY A 266 -15.87 -0.61 16.48
C GLY A 266 -16.74 -0.18 15.29
N ILE A 267 -16.44 0.96 14.65
CA ILE A 267 -17.30 1.54 13.60
C ILE A 267 -17.04 0.95 12.21
N GLY A 268 -15.99 0.14 12.05
CA GLY A 268 -15.54 -0.32 10.74
C GLY A 268 -14.88 0.83 9.97
N GLU A 269 -15.41 1.16 8.80
CA GLU A 269 -14.87 2.23 7.93
C GLU A 269 -15.17 3.63 8.48
N TRP A 270 -14.13 4.45 8.62
CA TRP A 270 -14.24 5.81 9.11
C TRP A 270 -14.83 6.77 8.08
N ARG A 271 -15.65 7.72 8.56
CA ARG A 271 -16.31 8.73 7.75
C ARG A 271 -15.93 10.12 8.26
N GLY A 272 -14.92 10.74 7.65
CA GLY A 272 -14.48 12.09 7.99
C GLY A 272 -12.97 12.19 8.15
N THR A 273 -12.48 13.36 8.52
CA THR A 273 -11.05 13.56 8.75
C THR A 273 -10.68 13.03 10.14
N VAL A 274 -9.64 12.19 10.19
CA VAL A 274 -9.09 11.65 11.44
C VAL A 274 -7.68 12.19 11.66
N GLU A 275 -7.39 12.59 12.89
CA GLU A 275 -6.08 13.09 13.32
C GLU A 275 -5.68 12.51 14.68
N LEU A 276 -4.39 12.61 15.02
CA LEU A 276 -3.92 12.33 16.37
C LEU A 276 -4.24 13.53 17.27
N ASN A 277 -5.04 13.31 18.31
CA ASN A 277 -5.31 14.33 19.32
C ASN A 277 -4.10 14.51 20.27
N SER A 278 -4.19 15.43 21.23
CA SER A 278 -3.11 15.71 22.18
C SER A 278 -2.79 14.54 23.12
N ALA A 279 -3.70 13.58 23.28
CA ALA A 279 -3.45 12.34 24.00
C ALA A 279 -2.78 11.28 23.12
N GLY A 280 -2.55 11.56 21.83
CA GLY A 280 -2.04 10.61 20.85
C GLY A 280 -3.02 9.50 20.49
N LEU A 281 -4.32 9.74 20.66
CA LEU A 281 -5.36 8.87 20.16
C LEU A 281 -5.83 9.36 18.79
N LEU A 282 -6.21 8.44 17.92
CA LEU A 282 -6.91 8.77 16.68
C LEU A 282 -8.31 9.26 17.02
N ASP A 283 -8.71 10.40 16.46
CA ASP A 283 -10.01 11.01 16.69
C ASP A 283 -10.51 11.74 15.45
N TYR A 284 -11.82 11.94 15.36
CA TYR A 284 -12.37 12.83 14.34
C TYR A 284 -11.95 14.28 14.61
N VAL A 285 -11.63 15.02 13.55
CA VAL A 285 -11.44 16.46 13.64
C VAL A 285 -12.82 17.11 13.83
N SER A 286 -13.01 17.77 14.97
CA SER A 286 -14.24 18.50 15.35
C SER A 286 -14.43 19.79 14.57
#